data_AF-A0A3M2BGW8-F1
#
_entry.id   AF-A0A3M2BGW8-F1
#
_cell.length_a   1.000
_cell.length_b   1.000
_cell.length_c   1.000
_cell.angle_alpha   90.00
_cell.angle_beta   90.00
_cell.angle_gamma   90.00
#
_symmetry.space_group_name_H-M   'P 1'
#
loop_
_entity.id
_entity.type
_entity.pdbx_description
1 polymer ?
#
loop_
_entity_poly.entity_id
_entity_poly.type
_entity_poly.pdbx_seq_one_letter_code
_entity_poly.pdbx_strand_id
1 'polypeptide(L)'
;GRRAAGDPRLGAELYAERFRLVTGVTTPVAEVLAQAESALAAKRAETAAYGRQAWPRIFPERPPPAEDVALIRTLFARLSEDRAADTGGFVAQYRRLIDELVDFVTERSLITLPLPLTLHTDRSPPYFVGQSVGGVYPAGPYAPEADTLFFLPAPPEDATAEQREAFFRDFNDHFNRMIAPHELIPGHYLQLKLAARHPRKVRALFADGVYVEGWGTFCERLLLDLGWGGPLDRLAHLKKQLENVARTIVDVRVHRDGMSRDEVLRLVREEALQDEQFAANMWIRAITSTPQLTTYFLGYQQVWSLYEDVRAARGDAFDLRSFLDGMMALGPVPVRHYRARMLEEGGR
;
A
#
# COMPACT_ATOMS: atom_id res chain seq x y z
N GLY A 1 -36.63 -2.37 16.35
CA GLY A 1 -35.27 -1.83 16.44
C GLY A 1 -34.29 -2.97 16.51
N ARG A 2 -33.31 -3.03 15.60
CA ARG A 2 -32.25 -4.05 15.66
C ARG A 2 -31.29 -3.67 16.80
N ARG A 3 -31.17 -4.51 17.84
CA ARG A 3 -30.10 -4.39 18.86
C ARG A 3 -28.81 -4.95 18.28
N ALA A 4 -27.67 -4.34 18.62
CA ALA A 4 -26.36 -4.87 18.24
C ALA A 4 -26.18 -6.26 18.90
N ALA A 5 -25.87 -7.27 18.09
CA ALA A 5 -25.68 -8.65 18.56
C ALA A 5 -24.29 -8.89 19.19
N GLY A 6 -23.41 -7.89 19.18
CA GLY A 6 -22.05 -7.97 19.73
C GLY A 6 -21.01 -8.63 18.81
N ASP A 7 -21.44 -9.38 17.79
CA ASP A 7 -20.53 -9.91 16.76
C ASP A 7 -20.25 -8.84 15.68
N PRO A 8 -18.99 -8.42 15.45
CA PRO A 8 -18.65 -7.46 14.40
C PRO A 8 -18.75 -8.04 12.98
N ARG A 9 -18.95 -9.36 12.83
CA ARG A 9 -19.04 -10.02 11.52
C ARG A 9 -20.37 -9.72 10.84
N LEU A 10 -20.34 -9.58 9.51
CA LEU A 10 -21.50 -9.14 8.73
C LEU A 10 -22.36 -10.31 8.22
N GLY A 11 -21.77 -11.50 8.04
CA GLY A 11 -22.38 -12.58 7.29
C GLY A 11 -22.27 -12.35 5.77
N ALA A 12 -22.43 -13.42 5.00
CA ALA A 12 -22.13 -13.44 3.56
C ALA A 12 -22.92 -12.40 2.74
N GLU A 13 -24.24 -12.27 2.98
CA GLU A 13 -25.11 -11.38 2.19
C GLU A 13 -24.77 -9.90 2.42
N LEU A 14 -24.74 -9.46 3.68
CA LEU A 14 -24.41 -8.07 4.04
C LEU A 14 -22.98 -7.72 3.68
N TYR A 15 -22.04 -8.67 3.83
CA TYR A 15 -20.67 -8.46 3.38
C TYR A 15 -20.60 -8.24 1.87
N ALA A 16 -21.25 -9.08 1.06
CA ALA A 16 -21.24 -8.95 -0.39
C ALA A 16 -21.87 -7.63 -0.87
N GLU A 17 -22.96 -7.20 -0.25
CA GLU A 17 -23.58 -5.91 -0.55
C GLU A 17 -22.64 -4.74 -0.20
N ARG A 18 -22.09 -4.72 1.02
CA ARG A 18 -21.16 -3.68 1.46
C ARG A 18 -19.89 -3.66 0.61
N PHE A 19 -19.34 -4.83 0.28
CA PHE A 19 -18.19 -5.00 -0.59
C PHE A 19 -18.42 -4.31 -1.93
N ARG A 20 -19.54 -4.60 -2.60
CA ARG A 20 -19.90 -3.99 -3.89
C ARG A 20 -20.09 -2.48 -3.80
N LEU A 21 -20.75 -1.99 -2.74
CA LEU A 21 -21.03 -0.57 -2.56
C LEU A 21 -19.77 0.25 -2.27
N VAL A 22 -18.85 -0.30 -1.46
CA VAL A 22 -17.63 0.42 -1.04
C VAL A 22 -16.51 0.31 -2.08
N THR A 23 -16.33 -0.87 -2.69
CA THR A 23 -15.23 -1.09 -3.65
C THR A 23 -15.63 -0.81 -5.09
N GLY A 24 -16.93 -0.78 -5.40
CA GLY A 24 -17.44 -0.69 -6.77
C GLY A 24 -17.13 -1.91 -7.64
N VAL A 25 -16.58 -2.99 -7.06
CA VAL A 25 -16.26 -4.25 -7.76
C VAL A 25 -17.51 -5.12 -7.84
N THR A 26 -17.80 -5.63 -9.04
CA THR A 26 -18.96 -6.48 -9.32
C THR A 26 -18.61 -7.97 -9.37
N THR A 27 -17.32 -8.32 -9.41
CA THR A 27 -16.85 -9.71 -9.30
C THR A 27 -17.38 -10.33 -8.01
N PRO A 28 -17.92 -11.56 -8.04
CA PRO A 28 -18.40 -12.23 -6.84
C PRO A 28 -17.31 -12.34 -5.77
N VAL A 29 -17.65 -12.08 -4.51
CA VAL A 29 -16.72 -12.14 -3.37
C VAL A 29 -15.99 -13.49 -3.28
N ALA A 30 -16.68 -14.60 -3.59
CA ALA A 30 -16.07 -15.92 -3.58
C ALA A 30 -14.96 -16.07 -4.64
N GLU A 31 -15.11 -15.41 -5.79
CA GLU A 31 -14.10 -15.40 -6.84
C GLU A 31 -12.92 -14.49 -6.45
N VAL A 32 -13.19 -13.31 -5.86
CA VAL A 32 -12.14 -12.44 -5.31
C VAL A 32 -11.31 -13.17 -4.25
N LEU A 33 -11.96 -13.95 -3.37
CA LEU A 33 -11.28 -14.77 -2.38
C LEU A 33 -10.38 -15.83 -3.03
N ALA A 34 -10.90 -16.58 -4.02
CA ALA A 34 -10.12 -17.59 -4.74
C ALA A 34 -8.91 -16.98 -5.47
N GLN A 35 -9.07 -15.79 -6.06
CA GLN A 35 -7.98 -15.04 -6.68
C GLN A 35 -6.92 -14.62 -5.65
N ALA A 36 -7.34 -14.14 -4.47
CA ALA A 36 -6.41 -13.77 -3.41
C ALA A 36 -5.66 -14.99 -2.85
N GLU A 37 -6.33 -16.12 -2.64
CA GLU A 37 -5.70 -17.37 -2.19
C GLU A 37 -4.65 -17.89 -3.19
N SER A 38 -4.99 -17.88 -4.48
CA SER A 38 -4.03 -18.20 -5.55
C SER A 38 -2.86 -17.23 -5.59
N ALA A 39 -3.13 -15.92 -5.44
CA ALA A 39 -2.11 -14.89 -5.42
C ALA A 39 -1.16 -15.03 -4.20
N LEU A 40 -1.65 -15.50 -3.05
CA LEU A 40 -0.81 -15.70 -1.87
C LEU A 40 0.25 -16.77 -2.14
N ALA A 41 -0.17 -17.91 -2.69
CA ALA A 41 0.73 -18.99 -3.06
C ALA A 41 1.75 -18.53 -4.13
N ALA A 42 1.27 -17.84 -5.17
CA ALA A 42 2.13 -17.32 -6.24
C ALA A 42 3.15 -16.31 -5.70
N LYS A 43 2.73 -15.38 -4.82
CA LYS A 43 3.60 -14.37 -4.25
C LYS A 43 4.65 -14.95 -3.31
N ARG A 44 4.33 -16.02 -2.58
CA ARG A 44 5.33 -16.77 -1.78
C ARG A 44 6.41 -17.38 -2.67
N ALA A 45 6.00 -18.05 -3.76
CA ALA A 45 6.94 -18.62 -4.72
C ALA A 45 7.81 -17.55 -5.40
N GLU A 46 7.22 -16.43 -5.80
CA GLU A 46 7.95 -15.27 -6.35
C GLU A 46 8.96 -14.72 -5.34
N THR A 47 8.55 -14.58 -4.08
CA THR A 47 9.44 -14.07 -3.01
C THR A 47 10.62 -15.00 -2.77
N ALA A 48 10.39 -16.31 -2.77
CA ALA A 48 11.46 -17.29 -2.65
C ALA A 48 12.41 -17.26 -3.85
N ALA A 49 11.87 -17.23 -5.07
CA ALA A 49 12.66 -17.18 -6.31
C ALA A 49 13.53 -15.91 -6.36
N TYR A 50 12.93 -14.75 -6.10
CA TYR A 50 13.66 -13.49 -6.02
C TYR A 50 14.71 -13.51 -4.90
N GLY A 51 14.34 -14.02 -3.73
CA GLY A 51 15.22 -14.14 -2.58
C GLY A 51 16.46 -14.98 -2.87
N ARG A 52 16.31 -16.11 -3.58
CA ARG A 52 17.43 -16.96 -4.04
C ARG A 52 18.33 -16.22 -5.02
N GLN A 53 17.75 -15.50 -5.98
CA GLN A 53 18.50 -14.69 -6.94
C GLN A 53 19.30 -13.57 -6.26
N ALA A 54 18.68 -12.88 -5.30
CA ALA A 54 19.29 -11.77 -4.56
C ALA A 54 20.27 -12.25 -3.47
N TRP A 55 20.19 -13.52 -3.05
CA TRP A 55 20.92 -14.07 -1.92
C TRP A 55 22.43 -13.76 -1.93
N PRO A 56 23.19 -13.99 -3.03
CA PRO A 56 24.63 -13.74 -3.02
C PRO A 56 25.01 -12.27 -2.80
N ARG A 57 24.09 -11.34 -3.09
CA ARG A 57 24.29 -9.90 -2.85
C ARG A 57 23.98 -9.50 -1.41
N ILE A 58 23.08 -10.23 -0.75
CA ILE A 58 22.62 -9.93 0.62
C ILE A 58 23.46 -10.68 1.67
N PHE A 59 23.82 -11.93 1.38
CA PHE A 59 24.57 -12.82 2.24
C PHE A 59 25.70 -13.52 1.46
N PRO A 60 26.79 -12.81 1.11
CA PRO A 60 27.86 -13.38 0.29
C PRO A 60 28.57 -14.58 0.94
N GLU A 61 28.62 -14.63 2.26
CA GLU A 61 29.42 -15.60 3.03
C GLU A 61 28.70 -16.92 3.36
N ARG A 62 27.43 -17.10 2.95
CA ARG A 62 26.68 -18.33 3.28
C ARG A 62 25.69 -18.73 2.19
N PRO A 63 25.41 -20.03 2.01
CA PRO A 63 24.39 -20.48 1.06
C PRO A 63 22.96 -20.16 1.55
N PRO A 64 21.99 -20.05 0.62
CA PRO A 64 20.58 -19.91 0.97
C PRO A 64 20.02 -21.16 1.65
N PRO A 65 19.09 -21.03 2.62
CA PRO A 65 18.31 -22.15 3.12
C PRO A 65 17.63 -22.92 2.00
N ALA A 66 17.55 -24.25 2.12
CA ALA A 66 16.88 -25.10 1.14
C ALA A 66 15.36 -24.85 1.14
N GLU A 67 14.75 -24.73 2.32
CA GLU A 67 13.32 -24.50 2.48
C GLU A 67 12.93 -23.04 2.22
N ASP A 68 11.92 -22.82 1.38
CA ASP A 68 11.45 -21.48 0.99
C ASP A 68 11.02 -20.63 2.20
N VAL A 69 10.31 -21.24 3.16
CA VAL A 69 9.88 -20.52 4.37
C VAL A 69 11.07 -20.02 5.19
N ALA A 70 12.08 -20.87 5.38
CA ALA A 70 13.29 -20.50 6.12
C ALA A 70 14.08 -19.40 5.39
N LEU A 71 14.17 -19.50 4.06
CA LEU A 71 14.79 -18.48 3.21
C LEU A 71 14.08 -17.13 3.34
N ILE A 72 12.75 -17.09 3.18
CA ILE A 72 11.98 -15.84 3.24
C ILE A 72 12.09 -15.23 4.63
N ARG A 73 11.95 -16.02 5.70
CA ARG A 73 12.10 -15.51 7.07
C ARG A 73 13.49 -14.93 7.34
N THR A 74 14.54 -15.57 6.81
CA THR A 74 15.91 -15.06 6.97
C THR A 74 16.10 -13.73 6.23
N LEU A 75 15.54 -13.59 5.04
CA LEU A 75 15.58 -12.34 4.27
C LEU A 75 14.78 -11.23 4.95
N PHE A 76 13.59 -11.53 5.47
CA PHE A 76 12.78 -10.53 6.19
C PHE A 76 13.42 -10.11 7.51
N ALA A 77 14.07 -11.03 8.23
CA ALA A 77 14.86 -10.66 9.41
C ALA A 77 15.99 -9.69 9.05
N ARG A 78 16.66 -9.89 7.90
CA ARG A 78 17.70 -8.96 7.44
C ARG A 78 17.16 -7.58 7.10
N LEU A 79 15.96 -7.45 6.53
CA LEU A 79 15.35 -6.13 6.29
C LEU A 79 15.28 -5.32 7.59
N SER A 80 14.88 -5.97 8.67
CA SER A 80 14.69 -5.32 9.98
C SER A 80 16.00 -4.89 10.65
N GLU A 81 17.17 -5.32 10.17
CA GLU A 81 18.46 -4.94 10.75
C GLU A 81 18.82 -3.48 10.47
N ASP A 82 18.53 -2.98 9.26
CA ASP A 82 18.83 -1.60 8.84
C ASP A 82 17.68 -0.68 9.25
N ARG A 83 17.81 0.00 10.40
CA ARG A 83 16.73 0.81 10.98
C ARG A 83 17.25 1.99 11.78
N ALA A 84 16.40 3.00 11.93
CA ALA A 84 16.62 4.10 12.87
C ALA A 84 16.64 3.60 14.32
N ALA A 85 17.49 4.20 15.16
CA ALA A 85 17.57 3.91 16.59
C ALA A 85 16.48 4.63 17.41
N ASP A 86 15.96 5.74 16.88
CA ASP A 86 14.96 6.58 17.54
C ASP A 86 14.07 7.33 16.53
N THR A 87 13.05 8.01 17.06
CA THR A 87 12.07 8.76 16.27
C THR A 87 12.70 9.94 15.52
N GLY A 88 13.76 10.56 16.06
CA GLY A 88 14.45 11.66 15.39
C GLY A 88 15.15 11.19 14.12
N GLY A 89 15.87 10.06 14.20
CA GLY A 89 16.49 9.40 13.07
C GLY A 89 15.47 8.97 12.01
N PHE A 90 14.33 8.44 12.44
CA PHE A 90 13.22 8.05 11.56
C PHE A 90 12.62 9.25 10.79
N VAL A 91 12.31 10.36 11.48
CA VAL A 91 11.82 11.59 10.84
C VAL A 91 12.87 12.17 9.88
N ALA A 92 14.15 12.18 10.28
CA ALA A 92 15.24 12.66 9.44
C ALA A 92 15.42 11.82 8.17
N GLN A 93 15.20 10.50 8.24
CA GLN A 93 15.22 9.62 7.07
C GLN A 93 14.11 9.99 6.09
N TYR A 94 12.87 10.17 6.54
CA TYR A 94 11.77 10.52 5.63
C TYR A 94 11.96 11.88 4.96
N ARG A 95 12.55 12.86 5.66
CA ARG A 95 12.92 14.14 5.04
C ARG A 95 13.90 13.95 3.88
N ARG A 96 14.94 13.11 4.06
CA ARG A 96 15.85 12.76 2.96
C ARG A 96 15.15 12.00 1.82
N LEU A 97 14.29 11.04 2.15
CA LEU A 97 13.53 10.29 1.14
C LEU A 97 12.60 11.19 0.33
N ILE A 98 12.01 12.23 0.93
CA ILE A 98 11.22 13.23 0.21
C ILE A 98 12.09 13.94 -0.83
N ASP A 99 13.24 14.46 -0.42
CA ASP A 99 14.16 15.18 -1.33
C ASP A 99 14.63 14.25 -2.47
N GLU A 100 15.10 13.04 -2.12
CA GLU A 100 15.52 12.04 -3.10
C GLU A 100 14.39 11.67 -4.08
N LEU A 101 13.14 11.53 -3.62
CA LEU A 101 11.99 11.22 -4.48
C LEU A 101 11.68 12.36 -5.46
N VAL A 102 11.75 13.60 -4.98
CA VAL A 102 11.53 14.78 -5.81
C VAL A 102 12.56 14.84 -6.92
N ASP A 103 13.84 14.63 -6.59
CA ASP A 103 14.92 14.58 -7.57
C ASP A 103 14.71 13.43 -8.56
N PHE A 104 14.46 12.21 -8.06
CA PHE A 104 14.27 11.03 -8.90
C PHE A 104 13.16 11.21 -9.94
N VAL A 105 12.01 11.76 -9.50
CA VAL A 105 10.84 12.00 -10.34
C VAL A 105 11.07 13.15 -11.33
N THR A 106 11.74 14.22 -10.89
CA THR A 106 11.99 15.41 -11.71
C THR A 106 13.03 15.14 -12.78
N GLU A 107 14.18 14.55 -12.43
CA GLU A 107 15.26 14.22 -13.37
C GLU A 107 14.79 13.29 -14.50
N ARG A 108 13.89 12.37 -14.18
CA ARG A 108 13.30 11.42 -15.14
C ARG A 108 12.04 11.94 -15.81
N SER A 109 11.57 13.12 -15.46
CA SER A 109 10.33 13.72 -15.96
C SER A 109 9.13 12.76 -15.87
N LEU A 110 8.99 12.04 -14.75
CA LEU A 110 7.99 10.96 -14.63
C LEU A 110 6.56 11.48 -14.56
N ILE A 111 6.31 12.57 -13.84
CA ILE A 111 4.97 13.12 -13.66
C ILE A 111 5.05 14.64 -13.46
N THR A 112 3.99 15.36 -13.79
CA THR A 112 3.91 16.80 -13.58
C THR A 112 3.66 17.12 -12.10
N LEU A 113 4.58 17.87 -11.49
CA LEU A 113 4.51 18.25 -10.06
C LEU A 113 3.91 19.64 -9.86
N PRO A 114 3.04 19.84 -8.85
CA PRO A 114 2.54 21.15 -8.47
C PRO A 114 3.57 21.89 -7.60
N LEU A 115 4.59 22.49 -8.22
CA LEU A 115 5.64 23.22 -7.52
C LEU A 115 5.20 24.65 -7.12
N PRO A 116 5.69 25.21 -6.00
CA PRO A 116 6.47 24.52 -4.96
C PRO A 116 5.63 23.48 -4.23
N LEU A 117 6.27 22.43 -3.70
CA LEU A 117 5.58 21.45 -2.88
C LEU A 117 5.14 22.10 -1.56
N THR A 118 3.90 21.79 -1.14
CA THR A 118 3.31 22.27 0.12
C THR A 118 3.10 21.07 1.04
N LEU A 119 4.19 20.44 1.45
CA LEU A 119 4.21 19.23 2.27
C LEU A 119 4.95 19.50 3.58
N HIS A 120 4.27 19.33 4.71
CA HIS A 120 4.91 19.35 6.03
C HIS A 120 4.99 17.94 6.59
N THR A 121 6.19 17.51 6.96
CA THR A 121 6.43 16.18 7.51
C THR A 121 6.90 16.24 8.94
N ASP A 122 6.16 15.57 9.82
CA ASP A 122 6.50 15.42 11.24
C ASP A 122 5.90 14.12 11.80
N ARG A 123 6.22 13.78 13.04
CA ARG A 123 5.57 12.67 13.75
C ARG A 123 4.09 12.96 14.02
N SER A 124 3.28 11.92 14.04
CA SER A 124 1.88 12.00 14.44
C SER A 124 1.77 12.53 15.88
N PRO A 125 0.87 13.49 16.17
CA PRO A 125 0.66 13.99 17.53
C PRO A 125 0.10 12.90 18.47
N PRO A 126 0.44 12.90 19.77
CA PRO A 126 0.00 11.85 20.71
C PRO A 126 -1.52 11.68 20.85
N TYR A 127 -2.29 12.75 20.60
CA TYR A 127 -3.75 12.76 20.71
C TYR A 127 -4.47 12.23 19.45
N PHE A 128 -3.75 11.92 18.37
CA PHE A 128 -4.32 11.17 17.23
C PHE A 128 -4.48 9.70 17.63
N VAL A 129 -5.45 9.43 18.50
CA VAL A 129 -5.76 8.10 19.02
C VAL A 129 -6.31 7.24 17.88
N GLY A 130 -5.73 6.06 17.65
CA GLY A 130 -6.31 5.03 16.78
C GLY A 130 -5.65 4.81 15.42
N GLN A 131 -4.65 5.62 15.02
CA GLN A 131 -3.79 5.31 13.87
C GLN A 131 -2.32 5.65 14.15
N SER A 132 -1.67 4.70 14.82
CA SER A 132 -0.21 4.52 14.84
C SER A 132 0.37 4.11 13.48
N VAL A 133 -0.29 4.47 12.37
CA VAL A 133 0.07 4.04 10.99
C VAL A 133 0.76 5.16 10.21
N GLY A 134 0.62 6.41 10.66
CA GLY A 134 1.00 7.57 9.84
C GLY A 134 0.14 7.69 8.59
N GLY A 135 0.27 8.80 7.87
CA GLY A 135 -0.48 9.01 6.64
C GLY A 135 -0.47 10.44 6.16
N VAL A 136 -1.04 10.62 4.97
CA VAL A 136 -1.18 11.90 4.29
C VAL A 136 -2.53 12.54 4.61
N TYR A 137 -2.50 13.76 5.08
CA TYR A 137 -3.66 14.59 5.41
C TYR A 137 -3.69 15.78 4.45
N PRO A 138 -4.37 15.63 3.29
CA PRO A 138 -4.41 16.65 2.27
C PRO A 138 -5.25 17.85 2.69
N ALA A 139 -5.04 18.96 2.01
CA ALA A 139 -5.95 20.08 2.05
C ALA A 139 -7.37 19.65 1.62
N GLY A 140 -8.39 20.20 2.28
CA GLY A 140 -9.78 19.98 1.87
C GLY A 140 -10.11 20.68 0.55
N PRO A 141 -11.12 20.22 -0.21
CA PRO A 141 -11.48 20.79 -1.52
C PRO A 141 -12.09 22.20 -1.48
N TYR A 142 -12.27 22.76 -0.28
CA TYR A 142 -12.70 24.15 -0.07
C TYR A 142 -11.55 25.08 0.34
N ALA A 143 -10.36 24.54 0.60
CA ALA A 143 -9.14 25.28 0.85
C ALA A 143 -7.92 24.55 0.22
N PRO A 144 -7.94 24.26 -1.09
CA PRO A 144 -6.96 23.35 -1.74
C PRO A 144 -5.51 23.88 -1.73
N GLU A 145 -5.34 25.17 -1.47
CA GLU A 145 -4.03 25.82 -1.36
C GLU A 145 -3.36 25.63 0.01
N ALA A 146 -4.08 25.09 1.00
CA ALA A 146 -3.49 24.76 2.28
C ALA A 146 -2.38 23.69 2.14
N ASP A 147 -1.48 23.67 3.11
CA ASP A 147 -0.43 22.67 3.17
C ASP A 147 -1.01 21.29 3.44
N THR A 148 -0.35 20.27 2.89
CA THR A 148 -0.62 18.87 3.18
C THR A 148 0.30 18.42 4.29
N LEU A 149 -0.25 17.72 5.28
CA LEU A 149 0.53 17.18 6.38
C LEU A 149 0.80 15.70 6.11
N PHE A 150 2.05 15.28 6.24
CA PHE A 150 2.42 13.88 6.27
C PHE A 150 2.89 13.54 7.68
N PHE A 151 2.03 12.83 8.41
CA PHE A 151 2.34 12.42 9.76
C PHE A 151 2.95 11.04 9.76
N LEU A 152 4.15 10.93 10.32
CA LEU A 152 4.83 9.66 10.47
C LEU A 152 4.30 8.90 11.69
N PRO A 153 4.21 7.57 11.61
CA PRO A 153 3.84 6.78 12.78
C PRO A 153 4.91 6.95 13.86
N ALA A 154 4.50 6.83 15.12
CA ALA A 154 5.42 6.90 16.24
C ALA A 154 5.02 5.86 17.30
N PRO A 155 5.99 5.25 17.98
CA PRO A 155 5.68 4.44 19.15
C PRO A 155 5.04 5.32 20.24
N PRO A 156 4.08 4.78 21.01
CA PRO A 156 3.50 5.50 22.15
C PRO A 156 4.56 6.06 23.11
N GLU A 157 4.24 7.16 23.79
CA GLU A 157 5.18 7.78 24.74
C GLU A 157 5.52 6.85 25.92
N ASP A 158 4.58 6.00 26.32
CA ASP A 158 4.73 4.99 27.37
C ASP A 158 5.19 3.61 26.85
N ALA A 159 5.56 3.49 25.57
CA ALA A 159 6.00 2.23 24.99
C ALA A 159 7.28 1.69 25.66
N THR A 160 7.30 0.38 25.93
CA THR A 160 8.48 -0.32 26.46
C THR A 160 9.64 -0.31 25.46
N ALA A 161 10.85 -0.62 25.93
CA ALA A 161 12.01 -0.76 25.05
C ALA A 161 11.77 -1.81 23.95
N GLU A 162 11.16 -2.96 24.27
CA GLU A 162 10.87 -3.98 23.26
C GLU A 162 9.83 -3.51 22.23
N GLN A 163 8.81 -2.75 22.66
CA GLN A 163 7.79 -2.20 21.76
C GLN A 163 8.38 -1.15 20.81
N ARG A 164 9.28 -0.29 21.31
CA ARG A 164 10.01 0.68 20.49
C ARG A 164 10.93 -0.01 19.50
N GLU A 165 11.64 -1.04 19.92
CA GLU A 165 12.49 -1.82 19.02
C GLU A 165 11.67 -2.55 17.95
N ALA A 166 10.54 -3.17 18.32
CA ALA A 166 9.63 -3.80 17.37
C ALA A 166 9.12 -2.80 16.32
N PHE A 167 8.74 -1.59 16.76
CA PHE A 167 8.33 -0.51 15.86
C PHE A 167 9.40 -0.20 14.80
N PHE A 168 10.65 0.04 15.19
CA PHE A 168 11.70 0.37 14.21
C PHE A 168 12.14 -0.84 13.35
N ARG A 169 11.94 -2.08 13.82
CA ARG A 169 12.15 -3.28 12.99
C ARG A 169 11.11 -3.39 11.88
N ASP A 170 9.87 -3.00 12.15
CA ASP A 170 8.78 -2.98 11.18
C ASP A 170 8.95 -1.80 10.20
N PHE A 171 9.24 -0.61 10.72
CA PHE A 171 9.53 0.60 9.95
C PHE A 171 11.04 0.77 9.68
N ASN A 172 11.65 -0.30 9.16
CA ASN A 172 13.07 -0.31 8.77
C ASN A 172 13.33 0.51 7.49
N ASP A 173 14.61 0.78 7.22
CA ASP A 173 15.06 1.66 6.15
C ASP A 173 14.56 1.23 4.77
N HIS A 174 14.51 -0.08 4.53
CA HIS A 174 14.07 -0.65 3.26
C HIS A 174 12.56 -0.57 3.07
N PHE A 175 11.80 -0.83 4.12
CA PHE A 175 10.36 -0.62 4.11
C PHE A 175 10.03 0.85 3.86
N ASN A 176 10.70 1.77 4.55
CA ASN A 176 10.48 3.21 4.41
C ASN A 176 10.81 3.71 3.00
N ARG A 177 11.95 3.28 2.43
CA ARG A 177 12.30 3.64 1.04
C ARG A 177 11.27 3.08 0.04
N MET A 178 10.82 1.85 0.24
CA MET A 178 9.84 1.19 -0.64
C MET A 178 8.46 1.85 -0.58
N ILE A 179 7.99 2.22 0.62
CA ILE A 179 6.66 2.82 0.82
C ILE A 179 6.64 4.33 0.56
N ALA A 180 7.79 5.02 0.54
CA ALA A 180 7.83 6.45 0.29
C ALA A 180 7.15 6.86 -1.04
N PRO A 181 7.36 6.16 -2.18
CA PRO A 181 6.57 6.37 -3.41
C PRO A 181 5.05 6.26 -3.24
N HIS A 182 4.58 5.38 -2.34
CA HIS A 182 3.15 5.15 -2.07
C HIS A 182 2.55 6.35 -1.35
N GLU A 183 3.20 6.82 -0.29
CA GLU A 183 2.68 7.91 0.55
C GLU A 183 2.93 9.28 -0.07
N LEU A 184 4.05 9.46 -0.78
CA LEU A 184 4.53 10.77 -1.17
C LEU A 184 4.32 11.03 -2.66
N ILE A 185 5.41 10.97 -3.42
CA ILE A 185 5.43 11.27 -4.85
C ILE A 185 5.93 10.03 -5.58
N PRO A 186 5.23 9.55 -6.63
CA PRO A 186 4.01 10.12 -7.22
C PRO A 186 2.69 9.69 -6.54
N GLY A 187 2.75 9.05 -5.36
CA GLY A 187 1.62 8.48 -4.63
C GLY A 187 0.66 9.47 -3.95
N HIS A 188 0.27 9.18 -2.72
CA HIS A 188 -0.86 9.81 -2.02
C HIS A 188 -0.75 11.32 -1.88
N TYR A 189 0.42 11.87 -1.52
CA TYR A 189 0.58 13.31 -1.42
C TYR A 189 0.21 13.99 -2.75
N LEU A 190 0.78 13.55 -3.87
CA LEU A 190 0.49 14.13 -5.17
C LEU A 190 -0.97 13.89 -5.57
N GLN A 191 -1.43 12.65 -5.46
CA GLN A 191 -2.78 12.23 -5.81
C GLN A 191 -3.85 13.06 -5.08
N LEU A 192 -3.72 13.21 -3.77
CA LEU A 192 -4.70 13.88 -2.94
C LEU A 192 -4.59 15.41 -3.07
N LYS A 193 -3.38 15.97 -3.23
CA LYS A 193 -3.18 17.40 -3.51
C LYS A 193 -3.87 17.81 -4.81
N LEU A 194 -3.76 17.00 -5.86
CA LEU A 194 -4.44 17.26 -7.13
C LEU A 194 -5.95 17.03 -7.02
N ALA A 195 -6.38 16.01 -6.27
CA ALA A 195 -7.81 15.77 -6.01
C ALA A 195 -8.49 16.96 -5.32
N ALA A 196 -7.83 17.59 -4.34
CA ALA A 196 -8.35 18.77 -3.64
C ALA A 196 -8.61 19.95 -4.58
N ARG A 197 -7.79 20.11 -5.62
CA ARG A 197 -7.93 21.16 -6.65
C ARG A 197 -8.94 20.82 -7.75
N HIS A 198 -9.47 19.60 -7.78
CA HIS A 198 -10.36 19.16 -8.83
C HIS A 198 -11.70 19.93 -8.78
N PRO A 199 -12.24 20.46 -9.91
CA PRO A 199 -13.44 21.32 -9.90
C PRO A 199 -14.68 20.60 -9.36
N ARG A 200 -14.78 19.28 -9.59
CA ARG A 200 -15.83 18.45 -8.99
C ARG A 200 -15.42 18.01 -7.58
N LYS A 201 -15.69 18.86 -6.60
CA LYS A 201 -15.33 18.64 -5.17
C LYS A 201 -15.83 17.32 -4.59
N VAL A 202 -16.97 16.82 -5.08
CA VAL A 202 -17.55 15.52 -4.68
C VAL A 202 -16.53 14.38 -4.81
N ARG A 203 -15.63 14.43 -5.78
CA ARG A 203 -14.60 13.40 -5.97
C ARG A 203 -13.60 13.38 -4.83
N ALA A 204 -13.16 14.53 -4.34
CA ALA A 204 -12.27 14.61 -3.18
C ALA A 204 -12.98 14.24 -1.86
N LEU A 205 -14.29 14.53 -1.74
CA LEU A 205 -15.08 14.21 -0.54
C LEU A 205 -15.47 12.74 -0.42
N PHE A 206 -15.69 12.06 -1.55
CA PHE A 206 -16.11 10.67 -1.65
C PHE A 206 -15.14 9.89 -2.52
N ALA A 207 -13.86 9.92 -2.14
CA ALA A 207 -12.78 9.28 -2.87
C ALA A 207 -12.98 7.77 -2.98
N ASP A 208 -12.75 7.23 -4.18
CA ASP A 208 -12.75 5.78 -4.41
C ASP A 208 -11.49 5.15 -3.80
N GLY A 209 -11.66 4.38 -2.71
CA GLY A 209 -10.55 3.78 -1.96
C GLY A 209 -9.75 2.75 -2.77
N VAL A 210 -10.39 2.07 -3.74
CA VAL A 210 -9.73 1.10 -4.62
C VAL A 210 -8.75 1.81 -5.56
N TYR A 211 -9.14 2.93 -6.16
CA TYR A 211 -8.23 3.78 -6.93
C TYR A 211 -7.12 4.38 -6.06
N VAL A 212 -7.47 4.91 -4.87
CA VAL A 212 -6.50 5.58 -3.99
C VAL A 212 -5.37 4.63 -3.62
N GLU A 213 -5.70 3.48 -3.04
CA GLU A 213 -4.72 2.49 -2.58
C GLU A 213 -4.07 1.76 -3.76
N GLY A 214 -4.83 1.51 -4.83
CA GLY A 214 -4.31 0.89 -6.04
C GLY A 214 -3.22 1.71 -6.72
N TRP A 215 -3.38 3.03 -6.76
CA TRP A 215 -2.36 3.95 -7.26
C TRP A 215 -1.12 3.94 -6.38
N GLY A 216 -1.27 4.06 -5.06
CA GLY A 216 -0.14 4.01 -4.13
C GLY A 216 0.68 2.73 -4.31
N THR A 217 0.02 1.57 -4.32
CA THR A 217 0.68 0.27 -4.52
C THR A 217 1.27 0.10 -5.92
N PHE A 218 0.65 0.69 -6.95
CA PHE A 218 1.26 0.76 -8.29
C PHE A 218 2.58 1.55 -8.29
N CYS A 219 2.62 2.70 -7.59
CA CYS A 219 3.80 3.55 -7.49
C CYS A 219 4.97 2.85 -6.78
N GLU A 220 4.70 2.03 -5.73
CA GLU A 220 5.73 1.20 -5.07
C GLU A 220 6.50 0.37 -6.09
N ARG A 221 5.77 -0.40 -6.91
CA ARG A 221 6.38 -1.30 -7.89
C ARG A 221 7.05 -0.54 -9.02
N LEU A 222 6.37 0.47 -9.57
CA LEU A 222 6.86 1.25 -10.70
C LEU A 222 8.22 1.88 -10.40
N LEU A 223 8.36 2.56 -9.26
CA LEU A 223 9.60 3.26 -8.93
C LEU A 223 10.76 2.28 -8.68
N LEU A 224 10.49 1.13 -8.06
CA LEU A 224 11.47 0.07 -7.93
C LEU A 224 11.91 -0.50 -9.29
N ASP A 225 10.99 -0.60 -10.27
CA ASP A 225 11.33 -1.02 -11.64
C ASP A 225 12.17 0.03 -12.37
N LEU A 226 12.04 1.31 -12.01
CA LEU A 226 12.82 2.43 -12.55
C LEU A 226 14.15 2.67 -11.81
N GLY A 227 14.47 1.86 -10.80
CA GLY A 227 15.75 1.92 -10.08
C GLY A 227 15.78 2.83 -8.84
N TRP A 228 14.63 3.14 -8.23
CA TRP A 228 14.55 3.91 -6.98
C TRP A 228 15.22 3.23 -5.76
N GLY A 229 15.33 1.90 -5.78
CA GLY A 229 15.84 1.11 -4.68
C GLY A 229 16.66 -0.11 -5.12
N GLY A 230 17.16 -0.84 -4.14
CA GLY A 230 17.98 -2.03 -4.30
C GLY A 230 17.25 -3.35 -4.00
N PRO A 231 18.01 -4.46 -3.89
CA PRO A 231 17.43 -5.78 -3.66
C PRO A 231 16.62 -5.91 -2.37
N LEU A 232 17.04 -5.24 -1.30
CA LEU A 232 16.33 -5.27 -0.01
C LEU A 232 15.02 -4.46 -0.09
N ASP A 233 14.98 -3.34 -0.80
CA ASP A 233 13.75 -2.56 -1.00
C ASP A 233 12.72 -3.35 -1.86
N ARG A 234 13.20 -4.11 -2.84
CA ARG A 234 12.36 -5.07 -3.59
C ARG A 234 11.80 -6.17 -2.70
N LEU A 235 12.60 -6.71 -1.78
CA LEU A 235 12.13 -7.69 -0.80
C LEU A 235 11.09 -7.07 0.15
N ALA A 236 11.28 -5.81 0.57
CA ALA A 236 10.28 -5.10 1.36
C ALA A 236 8.94 -4.96 0.60
N HIS A 237 8.99 -4.67 -0.70
CA HIS A 237 7.79 -4.66 -1.55
C HIS A 237 7.12 -6.04 -1.62
N LEU A 238 7.89 -7.12 -1.78
CA LEU A 238 7.36 -8.49 -1.78
C LEU A 238 6.72 -8.86 -0.43
N LYS A 239 7.34 -8.46 0.71
CA LYS A 239 6.74 -8.58 2.05
C LYS A 239 5.41 -7.84 2.12
N LYS A 240 5.34 -6.61 1.59
CA LYS A 240 4.11 -5.80 1.54
C LYS A 240 3.03 -6.41 0.66
N GLN A 241 3.38 -7.00 -0.48
CA GLN A 241 2.43 -7.68 -1.35
C GLN A 241 1.82 -8.92 -0.68
N LEU A 242 2.62 -9.74 0.04
CA LEU A 242 2.09 -10.83 0.86
C LEU A 242 1.10 -10.33 1.90
N GLU A 243 1.41 -9.21 2.55
CA GLU A 243 0.51 -8.55 3.50
C GLU A 243 -0.81 -8.11 2.83
N ASN A 244 -0.75 -7.44 1.68
CA ASN A 244 -1.93 -6.94 0.96
C ASN A 244 -2.86 -8.06 0.48
N VAL A 245 -2.28 -9.19 0.04
CA VAL A 245 -3.07 -10.37 -0.33
C VAL A 245 -3.73 -10.98 0.91
N ALA A 246 -2.97 -11.14 2.01
CA ALA A 246 -3.51 -11.68 3.26
C ALA A 246 -4.62 -10.81 3.85
N ARG A 247 -4.50 -9.48 3.76
CA ARG A 247 -5.54 -8.51 4.13
C ARG A 247 -6.87 -8.81 3.44
N THR A 248 -6.83 -9.12 2.14
CA THR A 248 -8.03 -9.44 1.36
C THR A 248 -8.66 -10.75 1.83
N ILE A 249 -7.85 -11.80 2.02
CA ILE A 249 -8.33 -13.10 2.50
C ILE A 249 -8.96 -12.96 3.90
N VAL A 250 -8.29 -12.25 4.80
CA VAL A 250 -8.75 -12.03 6.17
C VAL A 250 -10.06 -11.24 6.19
N ASP A 251 -10.15 -10.12 5.47
CA ASP A 251 -11.37 -9.30 5.45
C ASP A 251 -12.59 -10.10 4.96
N VAL A 252 -12.42 -10.86 3.86
CA VAL A 252 -13.48 -11.72 3.34
C VAL A 252 -13.83 -12.84 4.32
N ARG A 253 -12.85 -13.64 4.76
CA ARG A 253 -13.13 -14.83 5.58
C ARG A 253 -13.63 -14.49 6.98
N VAL A 254 -13.21 -13.36 7.57
CA VAL A 254 -13.75 -12.90 8.87
C VAL A 254 -15.24 -12.61 8.77
N HIS A 255 -15.66 -11.86 7.76
CA HIS A 255 -17.05 -11.42 7.66
C HIS A 255 -17.98 -12.44 6.98
N ARG A 256 -17.50 -13.18 5.99
CA ARG A 256 -18.28 -14.16 5.23
C ARG A 256 -18.26 -15.55 5.87
N ASP A 257 -17.09 -16.02 6.26
CA ASP A 257 -16.84 -17.43 6.62
C ASP A 257 -16.66 -17.65 8.13
N GLY A 258 -16.72 -16.57 8.94
CA GLY A 258 -16.67 -16.66 10.39
C GLY A 258 -15.28 -16.83 10.99
N MET A 259 -14.21 -16.55 10.23
CA MET A 259 -12.82 -16.72 10.68
C MET A 259 -12.58 -16.05 12.05
N SER A 260 -11.97 -16.80 12.96
CA SER A 260 -11.63 -16.39 14.32
C SER A 260 -10.33 -15.57 14.36
N ARG A 261 -10.11 -14.87 15.49
CA ARG A 261 -8.87 -14.12 15.72
C ARG A 261 -7.64 -15.01 15.59
N ASP A 262 -7.66 -16.20 16.18
CA ASP A 262 -6.51 -17.11 16.17
C ASP A 262 -6.22 -17.66 14.78
N GLU A 263 -7.26 -17.89 13.97
CA GLU A 263 -7.10 -18.23 12.55
C GLU A 263 -6.48 -17.08 11.74
N VAL A 264 -6.90 -15.84 11.99
CA VAL A 264 -6.27 -14.65 11.37
C VAL A 264 -4.80 -14.57 11.75
N LEU A 265 -4.47 -14.69 13.04
CA LEU A 265 -3.09 -14.62 13.51
C LEU A 265 -2.22 -15.69 12.87
N ARG A 266 -2.73 -16.92 12.80
CA ARG A 266 -2.05 -18.06 12.17
C ARG A 266 -1.82 -17.84 10.67
N LEU A 267 -2.86 -17.46 9.91
CA LEU A 267 -2.73 -17.21 8.48
C LEU A 267 -1.68 -16.13 8.19
N VAL A 268 -1.72 -15.03 8.94
CA VAL A 268 -0.81 -13.89 8.73
C VAL A 268 0.64 -14.26 9.07
N ARG A 269 0.87 -15.06 10.12
CA ARG A 269 2.21 -15.47 10.52
C ARG A 269 2.78 -16.61 9.69
N GLU A 270 1.98 -17.61 9.38
CA GLU A 270 2.44 -18.86 8.79
C GLU A 270 2.35 -18.84 7.27
N GLU A 271 1.31 -18.21 6.71
CA GLU A 271 1.13 -18.13 5.26
C GLU A 271 1.65 -16.82 4.68
N ALA A 272 1.29 -15.68 5.27
CA ALA A 272 1.76 -14.36 4.81
C ALA A 272 3.17 -14.01 5.31
N LEU A 273 3.72 -14.82 6.22
CA LEU A 273 5.08 -14.69 6.78
C LEU A 273 5.34 -13.31 7.42
N GLN A 274 4.31 -12.72 8.02
CA GLN A 274 4.40 -11.44 8.73
C GLN A 274 4.65 -11.64 10.22
N ASP A 275 5.02 -10.54 10.89
CA ASP A 275 5.30 -10.49 12.32
C ASP A 275 4.02 -10.45 13.16
N GLU A 276 4.12 -10.82 14.44
CA GLU A 276 2.98 -10.91 15.38
C GLU A 276 2.20 -9.60 15.50
N GLN A 277 2.92 -8.47 15.52
CA GLN A 277 2.30 -7.14 15.62
C GLN A 277 1.40 -6.83 14.41
N PHE A 278 1.85 -7.18 13.20
CA PHE A 278 1.04 -7.06 11.98
C PHE A 278 -0.19 -7.95 12.03
N ALA A 279 -0.03 -9.19 12.49
CA ALA A 279 -1.13 -10.14 12.65
C ALA A 279 -2.21 -9.59 13.61
N ALA A 280 -1.80 -9.07 14.77
CA ALA A 280 -2.70 -8.47 15.75
C ALA A 280 -3.43 -7.24 15.18
N ASN A 281 -2.72 -6.36 14.48
CA ASN A 281 -3.32 -5.19 13.83
C ASN A 281 -4.30 -5.59 12.72
N MET A 282 -4.01 -6.65 11.97
CA MET A 282 -4.88 -7.12 10.89
C MET A 282 -6.24 -7.57 11.40
N TRP A 283 -6.30 -8.27 12.55
CA TRP A 283 -7.56 -8.60 13.21
C TRP A 283 -8.37 -7.36 13.57
N ILE A 284 -7.73 -6.36 14.21
CA ILE A 284 -8.40 -5.12 14.63
C ILE A 284 -9.00 -4.40 13.41
N ARG A 285 -8.23 -4.27 12.32
CA ARG A 285 -8.68 -3.60 11.10
C ARG A 285 -9.80 -4.35 10.38
N ALA A 286 -9.75 -5.69 10.36
CA ALA A 286 -10.79 -6.50 9.75
C ALA A 286 -12.15 -6.20 10.39
N ILE A 287 -12.23 -6.19 11.72
CA ILE A 287 -13.50 -5.99 12.44
C ILE A 287 -13.96 -4.52 12.53
N THR A 288 -13.08 -3.54 12.26
CA THR A 288 -13.40 -2.11 12.41
C THR A 288 -13.55 -1.34 11.09
N SER A 289 -12.90 -1.79 10.01
CA SER A 289 -12.79 -1.02 8.76
C SER A 289 -13.20 -1.78 7.49
N THR A 290 -13.95 -2.88 7.61
CA THR A 290 -14.37 -3.66 6.44
C THR A 290 -15.16 -2.84 5.40
N PRO A 291 -14.95 -3.03 4.08
CA PRO A 291 -14.02 -3.95 3.41
C PRO A 291 -12.68 -3.30 3.01
N GLN A 292 -12.23 -2.24 3.71
CA GLN A 292 -11.10 -1.42 3.29
C GLN A 292 -9.80 -2.23 3.10
N LEU A 293 -9.60 -3.30 3.86
CA LEU A 293 -8.42 -4.17 3.71
C LEU A 293 -8.29 -4.79 2.30
N THR A 294 -9.39 -4.92 1.56
CA THR A 294 -9.39 -5.48 0.20
C THR A 294 -8.91 -4.49 -0.87
N THR A 295 -8.91 -3.18 -0.60
CA THR A 295 -8.69 -2.15 -1.62
C THR A 295 -7.27 -2.15 -2.18
N TYR A 296 -6.26 -2.51 -1.37
CA TYR A 296 -4.87 -2.60 -1.79
C TYR A 296 -4.68 -3.63 -2.92
N PHE A 297 -5.15 -4.86 -2.72
CA PHE A 297 -5.02 -5.93 -3.69
C PHE A 297 -5.84 -5.66 -4.95
N LEU A 298 -7.13 -5.33 -4.77
CA LEU A 298 -8.04 -5.04 -5.87
C LEU A 298 -7.58 -3.83 -6.69
N GLY A 299 -7.17 -2.77 -6.02
CA GLY A 299 -6.69 -1.55 -6.62
C GLY A 299 -5.41 -1.77 -7.41
N TYR A 300 -4.43 -2.45 -6.81
CA TYR A 300 -3.16 -2.75 -7.48
C TYR A 300 -3.39 -3.55 -8.77
N GLN A 301 -4.22 -4.61 -8.71
CA GLN A 301 -4.54 -5.40 -9.90
C GLN A 301 -5.19 -4.55 -11.00
N GLN A 302 -6.14 -3.68 -10.63
CA GLN A 302 -6.85 -2.83 -11.61
C GLN A 302 -5.93 -1.79 -12.25
N VAL A 303 -5.10 -1.11 -11.46
CA VAL A 303 -4.17 -0.08 -11.96
C VAL A 303 -3.04 -0.70 -12.76
N TRP A 304 -2.45 -1.81 -12.28
CA TRP A 304 -1.38 -2.51 -13.00
C TRP A 304 -1.87 -3.08 -14.33
N SER A 305 -3.06 -3.71 -14.35
CA SER A 305 -3.66 -4.18 -15.61
C SER A 305 -3.93 -3.02 -16.57
N LEU A 306 -4.43 -1.88 -16.08
CA LEU A 306 -4.63 -0.71 -16.93
C LEU A 306 -3.30 -0.19 -17.51
N TYR A 307 -2.24 -0.15 -16.70
CA TYR A 307 -0.91 0.24 -17.16
C TYR A 307 -0.41 -0.66 -18.30
N GLU A 308 -0.48 -1.99 -18.11
CA GLU A 308 -0.06 -2.95 -19.14
C GLU A 308 -0.92 -2.85 -20.40
N ASP A 309 -2.24 -2.70 -20.27
CA ASP A 309 -3.14 -2.58 -21.43
C ASP A 309 -2.88 -1.30 -22.23
N VAL A 310 -2.67 -0.16 -21.55
CA VAL A 310 -2.35 1.12 -22.22
C VAL A 310 -0.98 1.06 -22.88
N ARG A 311 0.00 0.45 -22.21
CA ARG A 311 1.34 0.24 -22.75
C ARG A 311 1.30 -0.65 -23.99
N ALA A 312 0.59 -1.77 -23.94
CA ALA A 312 0.43 -2.68 -25.07
C ALA A 312 -0.31 -2.01 -26.24
N ALA A 313 -1.40 -1.28 -25.96
CA ALA A 313 -2.18 -0.60 -26.99
C ALA A 313 -1.41 0.51 -27.71
N ARG A 314 -0.50 1.20 -27.01
CA ARG A 314 0.30 2.30 -27.58
C ARG A 314 1.64 1.86 -28.16
N GLY A 315 2.16 0.69 -27.79
CA GLY A 315 3.43 0.17 -28.29
C GLY A 315 4.57 1.17 -28.12
N ASP A 316 5.30 1.45 -29.20
CA ASP A 316 6.42 2.40 -29.21
C ASP A 316 6.00 3.85 -28.94
N ALA A 317 4.72 4.18 -29.12
CA ALA A 317 4.17 5.50 -28.79
C ALA A 317 3.75 5.62 -27.31
N PHE A 318 3.98 4.59 -26.49
CA PHE A 318 3.71 4.66 -25.07
C PHE A 318 4.65 5.67 -24.39
N ASP A 319 4.06 6.70 -23.80
CA ASP A 319 4.75 7.66 -22.94
C ASP A 319 4.31 7.46 -21.49
N LEU A 320 5.28 7.12 -20.63
CA LEU A 320 5.02 6.85 -19.22
C LEU A 320 4.46 8.10 -18.52
N ARG A 321 5.00 9.29 -18.82
CA ARG A 321 4.55 10.52 -18.18
C ARG A 321 3.08 10.80 -18.49
N SER A 322 2.69 10.67 -19.75
CA SER A 322 1.30 10.83 -20.20
C SER A 322 0.35 9.85 -19.50
N PHE A 323 0.80 8.62 -19.24
CA PHE A 323 0.01 7.67 -18.44
C PHE A 323 -0.15 8.15 -16.99
N LEU A 324 0.96 8.53 -16.34
CA LEU A 324 0.96 8.96 -14.94
C LEU A 324 0.14 10.25 -14.72
N ASP A 325 0.32 11.26 -15.58
CA ASP A 325 -0.50 12.49 -15.57
C ASP A 325 -1.98 12.17 -15.87
N GLY A 326 -2.23 11.25 -16.79
CA GLY A 326 -3.58 10.79 -17.12
C GLY A 326 -4.29 10.12 -15.94
N MET A 327 -3.56 9.40 -15.08
CA MET A 327 -4.10 8.81 -13.85
C MET A 327 -4.52 9.88 -12.83
N MET A 328 -4.00 11.11 -12.89
CA MET A 328 -4.42 12.19 -12.00
C MET A 328 -5.64 12.96 -12.51
N ALA A 329 -5.92 12.89 -13.82
CA ALA A 329 -6.83 13.80 -14.51
C ALA A 329 -8.29 13.77 -14.04
N LEU A 330 -8.78 12.64 -13.54
CA LEU A 330 -10.17 12.51 -13.11
C LEU A 330 -10.36 12.75 -11.61
N GLY A 331 -9.31 12.79 -10.81
CA GLY A 331 -9.41 12.67 -9.36
C GLY A 331 -9.90 11.28 -8.92
N PRO A 332 -10.11 11.02 -7.62
CA PRO A 332 -10.23 9.67 -7.09
C PRO A 332 -11.60 9.03 -7.37
N VAL A 333 -11.72 8.48 -8.57
CA VAL A 333 -12.88 7.76 -9.09
C VAL A 333 -12.49 6.32 -9.47
N PRO A 334 -13.45 5.39 -9.59
CA PRO A 334 -13.15 4.00 -9.94
C PRO A 334 -12.27 3.86 -11.20
N VAL A 335 -11.28 2.96 -11.14
CA VAL A 335 -10.25 2.75 -12.19
C VAL A 335 -10.85 2.50 -13.59
N ARG A 336 -12.04 1.90 -13.68
CA ARG A 336 -12.78 1.71 -14.95
C ARG A 336 -13.01 3.01 -15.75
N HIS A 337 -13.12 4.16 -15.09
CA HIS A 337 -13.30 5.44 -15.77
C HIS A 337 -12.00 5.92 -16.43
N TYR A 338 -10.85 5.62 -15.83
CA TYR A 338 -9.55 5.84 -16.43
C TYR A 338 -9.31 4.90 -17.59
N ARG A 339 -9.69 3.61 -17.45
CA ARG A 339 -9.64 2.62 -18.52
C ARG A 339 -10.39 3.08 -19.77
N ALA A 340 -11.65 3.47 -19.63
CA ALA A 340 -12.45 3.97 -20.75
C ALA A 340 -11.77 5.18 -21.40
N ARG A 341 -11.34 6.16 -20.60
CA ARG A 341 -10.64 7.36 -21.10
C ARG A 341 -9.34 7.04 -21.84
N MET A 342 -8.49 6.17 -21.30
CA MET A 342 -7.13 5.97 -21.81
C MET A 342 -7.06 5.03 -23.02
N LEU A 343 -8.02 4.11 -23.14
CA LEU A 343 -8.08 3.13 -24.23
C LEU A 343 -9.12 3.47 -25.30
N GLU A 344 -10.25 4.09 -24.96
CA GLU A 344 -11.33 4.36 -25.92
C GLU A 344 -11.27 5.78 -26.51
N GLU A 345 -10.79 6.79 -25.76
CA GLU A 345 -10.68 8.18 -26.26
C GLU A 345 -9.36 8.47 -27.02
N GLY A 346 -8.40 7.53 -27.01
CA GLY A 346 -7.11 7.66 -27.73
C GLY A 346 -7.18 7.41 -29.24
N GLY A 347 -8.38 7.22 -29.80
CA GLY A 347 -8.63 6.90 -31.21
C GLY A 347 -9.34 7.99 -32.01
N ARG A 348 -9.28 9.26 -31.63
CA ARG A 348 -9.86 10.38 -32.40
C ARG A 348 -8.87 11.51 -32.63
#